data_AF-A0A0J1H3U7-F1
#
_entry.id   AF-A0A0J1H3U7-F1
#
_cell.length_a   1.000
_cell.length_b   1.000
_cell.length_c   1.000
_cell.angle_alpha   90.00
_cell.angle_beta   90.00
_cell.angle_gamma   90.00
#
_symmetry.space_group_name_H-M   'P 1'
#
loop_
_entity.id
_entity.type
_entity.pdbx_description
1 polymer ?
#
loop_
_entity_poly.entity_id
_entity_poly.type
_entity_poly.pdbx_seq_one_letter_code
_entity_poly.pdbx_strand_id
1 'polypeptide(L)'
;MVKSAASIRQKWELENRPEYSSINGINYGFTQYGWPIIRSEKGIDCSQTWNLLSSRNSELEYLNFERKSTVTSYSYDSCFYQISHGKWVALFYENETIRINGFLTHYEK
;
A
#
# COMPACT_ATOMS: atom_id res chain seq x y z
N MET A 1 4.30 -15.46 -12.09
CA MET A 1 5.22 -14.68 -11.25
C MET A 1 4.88 -13.21 -11.45
N VAL A 2 3.96 -12.68 -10.64
CA VAL A 2 3.50 -11.28 -10.65
C VAL A 2 3.69 -10.84 -9.21
N LYS A 3 4.76 -10.11 -8.92
CA LYS A 3 5.10 -9.83 -7.52
C LYS A 3 5.02 -8.34 -7.16
N SER A 4 5.13 -7.40 -8.10
CA SER A 4 5.06 -5.97 -7.75
C SER A 4 3.63 -5.42 -7.86
N ALA A 5 3.37 -4.36 -7.08
CA ALA A 5 2.18 -3.52 -7.21
C ALA A 5 1.87 -3.13 -8.67
N ALA A 6 2.90 -2.80 -9.45
CA ALA A 6 2.78 -2.43 -10.86
C ALA A 6 2.30 -3.61 -11.72
N SER A 7 2.79 -4.83 -11.46
CA SER A 7 2.35 -6.02 -12.20
C SER A 7 0.89 -6.37 -11.88
N ILE A 8 0.45 -6.18 -10.63
CA ILE A 8 -0.97 -6.35 -10.26
C ILE A 8 -1.84 -5.31 -10.96
N ARG A 9 -1.40 -4.05 -10.99
CA ARG A 9 -2.08 -2.95 -11.69
C ARG A 9 -2.20 -3.17 -13.20
N GLN A 10 -1.15 -3.73 -13.82
CA GLN A 10 -1.16 -4.08 -15.24
C GLN A 10 -2.15 -5.22 -15.52
N LYS A 11 -2.15 -6.26 -14.68
CA LYS A 11 -3.09 -7.37 -14.78
C LYS A 11 -4.55 -6.87 -14.69
N TRP A 12 -4.83 -5.93 -13.78
CA TRP A 12 -6.15 -5.32 -13.65
C TRP A 12 -6.66 -4.66 -14.94
N GLU A 13 -5.81 -3.96 -15.71
CA GLU A 13 -6.24 -3.43 -17.02
C GLU A 13 -6.54 -4.56 -18.01
N LEU A 14 -5.68 -5.58 -18.04
CA LEU A 14 -5.80 -6.69 -18.98
C LEU A 14 -7.03 -7.56 -18.70
N GLU A 15 -7.50 -7.60 -17.46
CA GLU A 15 -8.67 -8.38 -17.02
C GLU A 15 -9.96 -7.57 -16.99
N ASN A 16 -10.03 -6.46 -17.72
CA ASN A 16 -11.20 -5.59 -17.81
C ASN A 16 -11.64 -5.02 -16.45
N ARG A 17 -10.67 -4.63 -15.63
CA ARG A 17 -10.84 -3.81 -14.42
C ARG A 17 -11.81 -4.42 -13.40
N PRO A 18 -11.57 -5.64 -12.92
CA PRO A 18 -12.44 -6.26 -11.93
C PRO A 18 -12.44 -5.46 -10.62
N GLU A 19 -13.54 -5.51 -9.88
CA GLU A 19 -13.63 -4.89 -8.54
C GLU A 19 -12.78 -5.61 -7.50
N TYR A 20 -12.64 -6.94 -7.65
CA TYR A 20 -11.94 -7.82 -6.72
C TYR A 20 -11.07 -8.82 -7.47
N SER A 21 -9.99 -9.26 -6.83
CA SER A 21 -9.14 -10.34 -7.32
C SER A 21 -8.50 -11.10 -6.16
N SER A 22 -7.76 -12.15 -6.49
CA SER A 22 -7.03 -12.94 -5.51
C SER A 22 -5.68 -13.40 -6.04
N ILE A 23 -4.70 -13.46 -5.14
CA ILE A 23 -3.37 -13.99 -5.43
C ILE A 23 -2.83 -14.70 -4.19
N ASN A 24 -2.35 -15.93 -4.35
CA ASN A 24 -1.81 -16.75 -3.25
C ASN A 24 -2.72 -16.87 -2.02
N GLY A 25 -4.04 -16.95 -2.22
CA GLY A 25 -5.03 -17.03 -1.14
C GLY A 25 -5.33 -15.70 -0.44
N ILE A 26 -4.71 -14.60 -0.86
CA ILE A 26 -5.02 -13.24 -0.40
C ILE A 26 -6.09 -12.66 -1.33
N ASN A 27 -7.26 -12.36 -0.76
CA ASN A 27 -8.33 -11.65 -1.46
C ASN A 27 -8.13 -10.14 -1.29
N TYR A 28 -8.24 -9.39 -2.38
CA TYR A 28 -8.05 -7.94 -2.37
C TYR A 28 -9.02 -7.27 -3.35
N GLY A 29 -9.33 -6.01 -3.06
CA GLY A 29 -10.07 -5.14 -3.96
C GLY A 29 -9.14 -4.19 -4.70
N PHE A 30 -9.73 -3.31 -5.50
CA PHE A 30 -9.00 -2.23 -6.17
C PHE A 30 -9.48 -0.84 -5.71
N THR A 31 -8.62 0.15 -5.86
CA THR A 31 -8.99 1.57 -5.87
C THR A 31 -9.67 1.91 -7.20
N GLN A 32 -10.24 3.12 -7.29
CA GLN A 32 -10.93 3.58 -8.51
C GLN A 32 -10.04 3.57 -9.76
N TYR A 33 -8.72 3.75 -9.61
CA TYR A 33 -7.78 3.63 -10.72
C TYR A 33 -6.90 2.37 -10.62
N GLY A 34 -7.33 1.32 -9.92
CA GLY A 34 -6.78 -0.02 -10.11
C GLY A 34 -5.59 -0.41 -9.23
N TRP A 35 -5.27 0.32 -8.16
CA TRP A 35 -4.28 -0.15 -7.19
C TRP A 35 -4.89 -1.18 -6.24
N PRO A 36 -4.17 -2.28 -5.96
CA PRO A 36 -4.69 -3.31 -5.08
C PRO A 36 -4.65 -2.83 -3.62
N ILE A 37 -5.73 -3.13 -2.89
CA ILE A 37 -6.00 -2.65 -1.55
C ILE A 37 -6.77 -3.72 -0.76
N ILE A 38 -6.42 -3.91 0.51
CA ILE A 38 -7.13 -4.82 1.40
C ILE A 38 -7.93 -4.00 2.40
N ARG A 39 -9.25 -4.22 2.43
CA ARG A 39 -10.18 -3.54 3.34
C ARG A 39 -10.69 -4.54 4.37
N SER A 40 -10.78 -4.08 5.61
CA SER A 40 -11.37 -4.78 6.76
C SER A 40 -12.59 -3.99 7.26
N GLU A 41 -13.35 -4.55 8.21
CA GLU A 41 -14.47 -3.84 8.87
C GLU A 41 -14.05 -2.50 9.50
N LYS A 42 -12.77 -2.37 9.88
CA LYS A 42 -12.23 -1.15 10.48
C LYS A 42 -11.73 -0.16 9.44
N GLY A 43 -11.72 -0.49 8.14
CA GLY A 43 -11.11 0.24 7.02
C GLY A 43 -9.85 -0.44 6.48
N ILE A 44 -8.90 0.30 5.90
CA ILE A 44 -7.74 -0.32 5.23
C ILE A 44 -6.90 -1.18 6.19
N ASP A 45 -6.62 -2.42 5.79
CA ASP A 45 -5.62 -3.29 6.42
C ASP A 45 -4.24 -2.96 5.83
N CYS A 46 -3.55 -2.02 6.49
CA CYS A 46 -2.23 -1.57 6.05
C CYS A 46 -1.19 -2.69 6.03
N SER A 47 -1.25 -3.64 6.97
CA SER A 47 -0.26 -4.71 7.10
C SER A 47 -0.40 -5.70 5.94
N GLN A 48 -1.63 -6.21 5.72
CA GLN A 48 -1.91 -7.10 4.60
C GLN A 48 -1.68 -6.42 3.25
N THR A 49 -2.06 -5.15 3.11
CA THR A 49 -1.82 -4.40 1.87
C THR A 49 -0.32 -4.27 1.58
N TRP A 50 0.52 -4.01 2.59
CA TRP A 50 1.97 -3.97 2.41
C TRP A 50 2.54 -5.32 1.96
N ASN A 51 2.07 -6.42 2.57
CA ASN A 51 2.47 -7.77 2.17
C ASN A 51 2.10 -8.07 0.72
N LEU A 52 0.92 -7.65 0.27
CA LEU A 52 0.48 -7.79 -1.12
C LEU A 52 1.37 -7.02 -2.10
N LEU A 53 1.75 -5.78 -1.76
CA LEU A 53 2.49 -4.87 -2.65
C LEU A 53 4.00 -5.17 -2.71
N SER A 54 4.57 -5.72 -1.64
CA SER A 54 6.02 -5.76 -1.40
C SER A 54 6.79 -6.89 -2.08
N SER A 55 6.13 -7.73 -2.88
CA SER A 55 6.80 -8.57 -3.88
C SER A 55 7.82 -9.60 -3.37
N ARG A 56 7.81 -9.99 -2.09
CA ARG A 56 8.85 -10.86 -1.51
C ARG A 56 8.26 -12.07 -0.78
N ASN A 57 9.04 -13.16 -0.76
CA ASN A 57 8.71 -14.43 -0.08
C ASN A 57 9.00 -14.38 1.44
N SER A 58 9.48 -13.25 1.95
CA SER A 58 9.81 -13.03 3.35
C SER A 58 9.00 -11.84 3.86
N GLU A 59 8.46 -11.93 5.07
CA GLU A 59 7.85 -10.78 5.75
C GLU A 59 8.83 -9.61 5.73
N LEU A 60 8.38 -8.46 5.22
CA LEU A 60 9.16 -7.24 5.37
C LEU A 60 9.03 -6.78 6.81
N GLU A 61 10.16 -6.68 7.50
CA GLU A 61 10.26 -5.90 8.74
C GLU A 61 10.07 -4.43 8.38
N TYR A 62 8.84 -3.92 8.48
CA TYR A 62 8.66 -2.53 8.83
C TYR A 62 8.94 -2.40 10.33
N LEU A 63 9.62 -1.32 10.74
CA LEU A 63 9.87 -1.07 12.16
C LEU A 63 8.58 -0.69 12.88
N ASN A 64 7.71 0.06 12.21
CA ASN A 64 6.41 0.51 12.70
C ASN A 64 5.46 0.73 11.52
N PHE A 65 4.15 0.66 11.76
CA PHE A 65 3.13 1.17 10.85
C PHE A 65 2.18 2.11 11.57
N GLU A 66 1.74 3.16 10.89
CA GLU A 66 0.66 4.03 11.36
C GLU A 66 -0.45 4.06 10.32
N ARG A 67 -1.68 3.85 10.77
CA ARG A 67 -2.86 4.17 9.98
C ARG A 67 -3.34 5.56 10.38
N LYS A 68 -3.53 6.43 9.40
CA LYS A 68 -4.20 7.72 9.61
C LYS A 68 -5.46 7.76 8.76
N SER A 69 -6.59 7.89 9.44
CA SER A 69 -7.88 8.26 8.86
C SER A 69 -8.11 9.73 9.17
N THR A 70 -8.06 10.60 8.18
CA THR A 70 -8.44 12.01 8.38
C THR A 70 -9.96 12.13 8.27
N VAL A 71 -10.62 12.60 9.33
CA VAL A 71 -12.06 12.91 9.31
C VAL A 71 -12.26 14.31 8.71
N THR A 72 -12.00 14.43 7.42
CA THR A 72 -12.57 15.52 6.60
C THR A 72 -13.74 14.96 5.81
N SER A 73 -14.49 15.80 5.08
CA SER A 73 -15.68 15.44 4.28
C SER A 73 -15.51 14.23 3.34
N TYR A 74 -14.27 13.80 3.12
CA TYR A 74 -13.87 12.53 2.57
C TYR A 74 -12.88 11.89 3.55
N SER A 75 -13.20 10.70 4.04
CA SER A 75 -12.37 9.96 4.99
C SER A 75 -11.23 9.27 4.24
N TYR A 76 -10.09 9.94 4.12
CA TYR A 76 -8.92 9.38 3.45
C TYR A 76 -8.19 8.42 4.40
N ASP A 77 -8.21 7.12 4.08
CA ASP A 77 -7.33 6.14 4.73
C ASP A 77 -5.93 6.19 4.09
N SER A 78 -4.92 6.36 4.93
CA SER A 78 -3.51 6.36 4.54
C SER A 78 -2.70 5.44 5.43
N CYS A 79 -1.71 4.77 4.84
CA CYS A 79 -0.82 3.86 5.55
C CYS A 79 0.61 4.39 5.50
N PHE A 80 1.22 4.55 6.67
CA PHE A 80 2.62 4.96 6.83
C PHE A 80 3.44 3.77 7.31
N TYR A 81 4.52 3.47 6.60
CA TYR A 81 5.40 2.34 6.86
C TYR A 81 6.81 2.86 7.13
N GLN A 82 7.33 2.60 8.32
CA GLN A 82 8.71 2.91 8.64
C GLN A 82 9.63 1.79 8.15
N ILE A 83 10.33 2.03 7.05
CA ILE A 83 11.21 1.02 6.43
C ILE A 83 12.63 1.02 7.01
N SER A 84 13.01 2.09 7.72
CA SER A 84 14.23 2.18 8.55
C SER A 84 14.14 3.41 9.47
N HIS A 85 15.06 3.57 10.41
CA HIS A 85 15.09 4.74 11.30
C HIS A 85 15.04 6.05 10.48
N GLY A 86 14.05 6.89 10.77
CA GLY A 86 13.82 8.16 10.07
C GLY A 86 13.31 8.08 8.63
N LYS A 87 13.16 6.90 8.01
CA LYS A 87 12.67 6.77 6.62
C LYS A 87 11.28 6.15 6.57
N TRP A 88 10.36 6.86 5.94
CA TRP A 88 8.94 6.51 5.90
C TRP A 88 8.40 6.46 4.47
N VAL A 89 7.59 5.45 4.20
CA VAL A 89 6.77 5.34 2.99
C VAL A 89 5.32 5.55 3.38
N ALA A 90 4.64 6.50 2.74
CA ALA A 90 3.24 6.78 2.94
C ALA A 90 2.46 6.46 1.66
N LEU A 91 1.45 5.60 1.79
CA LEU A 91 0.52 5.23 0.73
C LEU A 91 -0.82 5.93 0.98
N PHE A 92 -1.22 6.78 0.04
CA PHE A 92 -2.50 7.49 0.06
C PHE A 92 -3.41 6.87 -1.01
N TYR A 93 -4.45 6.15 -0.60
CA TYR A 93 -5.20 5.28 -1.52
C TYR A 93 -6.34 5.98 -2.28
N GLU A 94 -6.90 7.09 -1.78
CA GLU A 94 -7.97 7.82 -2.48
C GLU A 94 -7.42 8.74 -3.59
N ASN A 95 -6.28 9.40 -3.31
CA ASN A 95 -5.54 10.22 -4.28
C ASN A 95 -4.43 9.44 -5.01
N GLU A 96 -4.34 8.13 -4.74
CA GLU A 96 -3.35 7.19 -5.30
C GLU A 96 -1.91 7.70 -5.33
N THR A 97 -1.56 8.48 -4.33
CA THR A 97 -0.26 9.12 -4.24
C THR A 97 0.64 8.28 -3.35
N ILE A 98 1.83 7.97 -3.83
CA ILE A 98 2.89 7.42 -2.99
C ILE A 98 3.78 8.58 -2.58
N ARG A 99 3.92 8.81 -1.27
CA ARG A 99 4.94 9.73 -0.74
C ARG A 99 6.03 8.94 -0.06
N ILE A 100 7.27 9.15 -0.47
CA ILE A 100 8.43 8.56 0.18
C ILE A 100 9.19 9.72 0.83
N ASN A 101 9.23 9.76 2.16
CA ASN A 101 10.06 10.72 2.88
C ASN A 101 11.39 10.03 3.18
N GLY A 102 12.43 10.44 2.45
CA GLY A 102 13.79 9.93 2.63
C GLY A 102 14.75 10.29 1.49
N PHE A 103 15.10 11.57 1.34
CA PHE A 103 16.45 11.92 0.89
C PHE A 103 17.18 12.49 2.11
N LEU A 104 18.18 11.77 2.61
CA LEU A 104 19.18 12.34 3.52
C LEU A 104 20.20 13.08 2.66
N THR A 105 20.11 14.40 2.56
CA THR A 105 21.29 15.23 2.29
C THR A 105 21.98 15.45 3.63
N HIS A 106 23.02 14.65 3.87
CA HIS A 106 23.98 14.71 4.98
C HIS A 106 23.46 14.54 6.42
N TYR A 107 24.03 13.55 7.11
CA TYR A 107 24.12 13.49 8.57
C TYR A 107 25.23 14.46 9.00
N GLU A 108 24.92 15.47 9.82
CA GLU A 108 25.93 16.22 10.57
C GLU A 108 26.06 15.63 11.97
N LYS A 109 27.32 15.52 12.41
CA LYS A 109 27.80 14.83 13.62
C LYS A 109 27.30 15.47 14.92
#